data_AF-A0A814EWX4-F1
#
_entry.id   AF-A0A814EWX4-F1
#
_cell.length_a   1.000
_cell.length_b   1.000
_cell.length_c   1.000
_cell.angle_alpha   90.00
_cell.angle_beta   90.00
_cell.angle_gamma   90.00
#
_symmetry.space_group_name_H-M   'P 1'
#
loop_
_entity.id
_entity.type
_entity.pdbx_description
1 polymer ?
#
loop_
_entity_poly.entity_id
_entity_poly.type
_entity_poly.pdbx_seq_one_letter_code
_entity_poly.pdbx_strand_id
1 'polypeptide(L)'
;MLNVMIHIQVTYVEPYFDTSELQHRPTLFDRNYNLKRFMYASPFTMDTNRAHGSLPEQYKRKTILTVERAFPYVKTRIAIIDRERLVLSPIEVAIEDLQKKTDELRLAIQQEPADPKILQMVIQGCISTAVNQGPLEVANIFLYPIMNGLELPNIHHNRLRLCFKEFTRRLAEALKRNKTLIQADQREYQKDLENKFTKFTESLQPLLLACKQSTVIETTLASNKKNKRQSQLVTLG
;
A
#
# COMPACT_ATOMS: atom_id res chain seq x y z
N MET A 1 -1.84 40.72 -33.38
CA MET A 1 -2.86 40.34 -32.36
C MET A 1 -2.24 39.30 -31.45
N LEU A 2 -2.13 39.57 -30.15
CA LEU A 2 -1.67 38.58 -29.16
C LEU A 2 -2.78 37.54 -28.97
N ASN A 3 -2.46 36.26 -29.18
CA ASN A 3 -3.36 35.16 -28.84
C ASN A 3 -3.50 35.10 -27.31
N VAL A 4 -4.67 35.51 -26.80
CA VAL A 4 -5.03 35.31 -25.40
C VAL A 4 -5.54 33.89 -25.25
N MET A 5 -4.76 33.04 -24.57
CA MET A 5 -5.17 31.67 -24.26
C MET A 5 -5.95 31.64 -22.93
N ILE A 6 -7.05 30.89 -22.91
CA ILE A 6 -7.82 30.59 -21.70
C ILE A 6 -7.51 29.14 -21.31
N HIS A 7 -7.00 28.96 -20.09
CA HIS A 7 -6.71 27.63 -19.55
C HIS A 7 -7.80 27.23 -18.56
N ILE A 8 -8.38 26.04 -18.77
CA ILE A 8 -9.34 25.42 -17.85
C ILE A 8 -8.75 24.09 -17.40
N GLN A 9 -8.67 23.88 -16.08
CA GLN A 9 -8.26 22.61 -15.50
C GLN A 9 -9.48 21.89 -14.91
N VAL A 10 -9.65 20.64 -15.30
CA VAL A 10 -10.69 19.75 -14.77
C VAL A 10 -9.99 18.56 -14.11
N THR A 11 -10.31 18.30 -12.85
CA THR A 11 -9.74 17.19 -12.07
C THR A 11 -10.89 16.45 -11.40
N TYR A 12 -10.92 15.13 -11.56
CA TYR A 12 -11.85 14.28 -10.82
C TYR A 12 -11.48 14.27 -9.33
N VAL A 13 -12.48 14.32 -8.46
CA VAL A 13 -12.33 14.31 -7.00
C VAL A 13 -13.35 13.36 -6.39
N GLU A 14 -13.01 12.77 -5.25
CA GLU A 14 -13.90 11.90 -4.48
C GLU A 14 -14.22 12.53 -3.13
N PRO A 15 -15.38 12.27 -2.52
CA PRO A 15 -15.65 12.68 -1.14
C PRO A 15 -14.56 12.19 -0.20
N TYR A 16 -14.06 13.09 0.65
CA TYR A 16 -13.05 12.79 1.64
C TYR A 16 -13.65 12.75 3.04
N PHE A 17 -13.35 11.68 3.76
CA PHE A 17 -13.71 11.49 5.16
C PHE A 17 -12.47 11.05 5.93
N ASP A 18 -12.26 11.62 7.11
CA ASP A 18 -11.25 11.08 8.02
C ASP A 18 -11.75 9.79 8.69
N THR A 19 -10.86 9.14 9.45
CA THR A 19 -11.16 7.86 10.11
C THR A 19 -12.31 7.98 11.11
N SER A 20 -12.47 9.13 11.77
CA SER A 20 -13.57 9.35 12.71
C SER A 20 -14.90 9.51 11.96
N GLU A 21 -14.93 10.29 10.88
CA GLU A 21 -16.12 10.45 10.06
C GLU A 21 -16.58 9.14 9.42
N LEU A 22 -15.65 8.31 8.94
CA LEU A 22 -16.00 7.00 8.35
C LEU A 22 -16.69 6.07 9.34
N GLN A 23 -16.35 6.14 10.64
CA GLN A 23 -17.03 5.36 11.68
C GLN A 23 -18.50 5.79 11.85
N HIS A 24 -18.77 7.09 11.69
CA HIS A 24 -20.12 7.65 11.78
C HIS A 24 -20.90 7.59 10.46
N ARG A 25 -20.28 7.15 9.36
CA ARG A 25 -20.88 7.06 8.01
C ARG A 25 -20.82 5.62 7.46
N PRO A 26 -21.57 4.68 8.06
CA PRO A 26 -21.51 3.27 7.68
C PRO A 26 -22.17 2.99 6.32
N THR A 27 -23.20 3.74 5.94
CA THR A 27 -23.99 3.44 4.73
C THR A 27 -23.55 4.27 3.52
N LEU A 28 -23.96 3.83 2.32
CA LEU A 28 -23.79 4.62 1.10
C LEU A 28 -24.49 5.97 1.20
N PHE A 29 -25.67 6.04 1.83
CA PHE A 29 -26.39 7.29 2.00
C PHE A 29 -25.59 8.28 2.86
N ASP A 30 -25.06 7.82 4.00
CA ASP A 30 -24.27 8.66 4.89
C ASP A 30 -22.99 9.18 4.22
N ARG A 31 -22.45 8.43 3.26
CA ARG A 31 -21.27 8.81 2.47
C ARG A 31 -21.59 9.70 1.27
N ASN A 32 -22.87 10.00 1.02
CA ASN A 32 -23.33 10.86 -0.09
C ASN A 32 -24.06 12.13 0.37
N TYR A 33 -24.18 12.35 1.69
CA TYR A 33 -24.85 13.51 2.26
C TYR A 33 -23.91 14.36 3.13
N ASN A 34 -24.14 15.68 3.17
CA ASN A 34 -23.33 16.63 3.93
C ASN A 34 -21.83 16.53 3.58
N LEU A 35 -21.52 16.60 2.29
CA LEU A 35 -20.16 16.45 1.75
C LEU A 35 -19.49 17.81 1.63
N LYS A 36 -18.50 18.06 2.48
CA LYS A 36 -17.76 19.34 2.51
C LYS A 36 -16.31 19.22 2.05
N ARG A 37 -15.74 18.02 2.08
CA ARG A 37 -14.34 17.76 1.72
C ARG A 37 -14.27 16.79 0.55
N PHE A 38 -13.36 17.08 -0.37
CA PHE A 38 -13.11 16.26 -1.56
C PHE A 38 -11.61 16.07 -1.75
N MET A 39 -11.17 14.92 -2.23
CA MET A 39 -9.76 14.61 -2.41
C MET A 39 -9.47 14.15 -3.84
N TYR A 40 -8.34 14.59 -4.36
CA TYR A 40 -7.66 13.94 -5.49
C TYR A 40 -6.21 13.65 -5.13
N ALA A 41 -5.62 12.66 -5.81
CA ALA A 41 -4.23 12.30 -5.64
C ALA A 41 -3.45 12.52 -6.95
N SER A 42 -2.23 13.04 -6.83
CA SER A 42 -1.30 13.20 -7.95
C SER A 42 0.02 12.49 -7.63
N PRO A 43 0.49 11.58 -8.50
CA PRO A 43 1.79 10.94 -8.32
C PRO A 43 2.89 11.95 -8.69
N PHE A 44 4.05 11.87 -8.02
CA PHE A 44 5.22 12.67 -8.37
C PHE A 44 6.51 12.01 -7.88
N THR A 45 7.64 12.41 -8.45
CA THR A 45 8.99 12.08 -7.97
C THR A 45 9.63 13.32 -7.33
N MET A 46 10.40 13.15 -6.25
CA MET A 46 11.02 14.30 -5.56
C MET A 46 12.06 15.01 -6.42
N ASP A 47 12.94 14.24 -7.09
CA ASP A 47 14.09 14.82 -7.79
C ASP A 47 13.72 15.46 -9.13
N THR A 48 12.82 14.82 -9.89
CA THR A 48 12.50 15.23 -11.26
C THR A 48 11.14 15.93 -11.40
N ASN A 49 10.31 15.95 -10.34
CA ASN A 49 8.92 16.41 -10.38
C ASN A 49 8.08 15.79 -11.51
N ARG A 50 8.52 14.64 -12.04
CA ARG A 50 7.77 13.87 -13.04
C ARG A 50 6.63 13.15 -12.34
N ALA A 51 5.55 12.91 -13.07
CA ALA A 51 4.41 12.18 -12.52
C ALA A 51 4.79 10.76 -12.07
N HIS A 52 5.66 10.09 -12.84
CA HIS A 52 6.00 8.68 -12.62
C HIS A 52 7.51 8.47 -12.54
N GLY A 53 7.91 7.57 -11.63
CA GLY A 53 9.27 7.09 -11.44
C GLY A 53 9.30 5.62 -11.06
N SER A 54 10.46 5.13 -10.60
CA SER A 54 10.55 3.78 -10.04
C SER A 54 9.85 3.70 -8.68
N LEU A 55 9.55 2.47 -8.21
CA LEU A 55 8.91 2.26 -6.89
C LEU A 55 9.54 3.05 -5.74
N PRO A 56 10.88 3.09 -5.54
CA PRO A 56 11.48 3.84 -4.43
C PRO A 56 11.46 5.36 -4.62
N GLU A 57 11.12 5.85 -5.80
CA GLU A 57 11.07 7.29 -6.12
C GLU A 57 9.62 7.81 -6.18
N GLN A 58 8.63 6.92 -6.11
CA GLN A 58 7.24 7.26 -6.38
C GLN A 58 6.54 7.79 -5.14
N TYR A 59 6.39 9.11 -5.06
CA TYR A 59 5.57 9.78 -4.05
C TYR A 59 4.13 9.97 -4.56
N LYS A 60 3.22 10.22 -3.62
CA LYS A 60 1.82 10.56 -3.92
C LYS A 60 1.41 11.76 -3.08
N ARG A 61 0.84 12.78 -3.72
CA ARG A 61 0.29 13.95 -3.05
C ARG A 61 -1.23 13.86 -3.06
N LYS A 62 -1.84 13.80 -1.88
CA LYS A 62 -3.29 13.92 -1.70
C LYS A 62 -3.63 15.38 -1.41
N THR A 63 -4.46 15.98 -2.25
CA THR A 63 -4.97 17.33 -2.04
C THR A 63 -6.41 17.25 -1.59
N ILE A 64 -6.70 17.73 -0.40
CA ILE A 64 -8.05 17.78 0.18
C ILE A 64 -8.57 19.20 0.00
N LEU A 65 -9.73 19.32 -0.62
CA LEU A 65 -10.41 20.56 -0.96
C LEU A 65 -11.63 20.70 -0.05
N THR A 66 -11.73 21.81 0.67
CA THR A 66 -12.92 22.13 1.46
C THR A 66 -13.74 23.17 0.71
N VAL A 67 -15.03 22.88 0.49
CA VAL A 67 -15.97 23.79 -0.17
C VAL A 67 -16.73 24.66 0.83
N GLU A 68 -17.19 25.83 0.38
CA GLU A 68 -17.92 26.80 1.21
C GLU A 68 -19.16 26.19 1.89
N ARG A 69 -19.89 25.36 1.14
CA ARG A 69 -21.16 24.74 1.55
C ARG A 69 -21.15 23.26 1.16
N ALA A 70 -21.80 22.44 1.98
CA ALA A 70 -21.81 21.00 1.75
C ALA A 70 -22.78 20.61 0.62
N PHE A 71 -22.46 19.54 -0.10
CA PHE A 71 -23.38 18.88 -1.00
C PHE A 71 -24.29 17.89 -0.24
N PRO A 72 -25.52 17.64 -0.72
CA PRO A 72 -26.20 18.33 -1.82
C PRO A 72 -26.55 19.79 -1.49
N TYR A 73 -26.57 20.67 -2.50
CA TYR A 73 -26.87 22.09 -2.35
C TYR A 73 -27.70 22.60 -3.53
N VAL A 74 -28.35 23.76 -3.37
CA VAL A 74 -29.14 24.40 -4.43
C VAL A 74 -28.33 24.75 -5.68
N LYS A 75 -27.01 24.92 -5.54
CA LYS A 75 -26.08 25.12 -6.67
C LYS A 75 -25.32 23.83 -6.97
N THR A 76 -25.10 23.58 -8.26
CA THR A 76 -24.30 22.45 -8.76
C THR A 76 -22.78 22.70 -8.72
N ARG A 77 -22.35 23.93 -8.40
CA ARG A 77 -20.95 24.34 -8.25
C ARG A 77 -20.80 25.20 -7.00
N ILE A 78 -19.80 24.91 -6.20
CA ILE A 78 -19.52 25.59 -4.94
C ILE A 78 -18.03 25.94 -4.92
N ALA A 79 -17.70 27.14 -4.45
CA ALA A 79 -16.32 27.59 -4.36
C ALA A 79 -15.53 26.76 -3.34
N ILE A 80 -14.27 26.49 -3.67
CA ILE A 80 -13.28 25.92 -2.74
C ILE A 80 -12.78 27.06 -1.86
N ILE A 81 -12.87 26.90 -0.55
CA ILE A 81 -12.43 27.89 0.45
C ILE A 81 -11.12 27.51 1.13
N ASP A 82 -10.73 26.24 1.07
CA ASP A 82 -9.50 25.76 1.69
C ASP A 82 -8.91 24.54 0.95
N ARG A 83 -7.59 24.36 1.07
CA ARG A 83 -6.80 23.33 0.39
C ARG A 83 -5.68 22.80 1.31
N GLU A 84 -5.84 21.56 1.75
CA GLU A 84 -4.82 20.82 2.50
C GLU A 84 -4.05 19.87 1.58
N ARG A 85 -2.77 19.64 1.86
CA ARG A 85 -1.91 18.71 1.10
C ARG A 85 -1.21 17.73 2.04
N LEU A 86 -1.37 16.45 1.75
CA LEU A 86 -0.69 15.35 2.42
C LEU A 86 0.23 14.66 1.41
N VAL A 87 1.49 14.46 1.77
CA VAL A 87 2.47 13.76 0.93
C VAL A 87 2.74 12.40 1.54
N LEU A 88 2.62 11.37 0.72
CA LEU A 88 2.94 10.00 1.08
C LEU A 88 4.31 9.65 0.49
N SER A 89 5.16 9.08 1.34
CA SER A 89 6.43 8.49 0.93
C SER A 89 6.22 7.22 0.09
N PRO A 90 7.24 6.76 -0.65
CA PRO A 90 7.15 5.57 -1.50
C PRO A 90 6.62 4.31 -0.81
N ILE A 91 7.06 4.03 0.42
CA ILE A 91 6.55 2.89 1.19
C ILE A 91 5.08 3.06 1.60
N GLU A 92 4.63 4.29 1.87
CA GLU A 92 3.23 4.58 2.16
C GLU A 92 2.35 4.46 0.93
N VAL A 93 2.86 4.85 -0.25
CA VAL A 93 2.20 4.59 -1.54
C VAL A 93 2.01 3.11 -1.75
N ALA A 94 3.07 2.30 -1.58
CA ALA A 94 3.02 0.85 -1.69
C ALA A 94 2.02 0.21 -0.71
N ILE A 95 1.98 0.69 0.54
CA ILE A 95 1.00 0.23 1.54
C ILE A 95 -0.43 0.51 1.07
N GLU A 96 -0.72 1.74 0.63
CA GLU A 96 -2.07 2.10 0.19
C GLU A 96 -2.51 1.31 -1.04
N ASP A 97 -1.62 1.11 -2.00
CA ASP A 97 -1.93 0.36 -3.22
C ASP A 97 -2.19 -1.13 -2.92
N LEU A 98 -1.42 -1.72 -2.00
CA LEU A 98 -1.63 -3.10 -1.54
C LEU A 98 -2.92 -3.24 -0.73
N GLN A 99 -3.26 -2.26 0.12
CA GLN A 99 -4.53 -2.21 0.84
C GLN A 99 -5.70 -2.11 -0.13
N LYS A 100 -5.63 -1.24 -1.14
CA LYS A 100 -6.65 -1.11 -2.18
C LYS A 100 -6.86 -2.43 -2.93
N LYS A 101 -5.78 -3.12 -3.33
CA LYS A 101 -5.86 -4.44 -3.97
C LYS A 101 -6.49 -5.50 -3.07
N THR A 102 -6.19 -5.44 -1.77
CA THR A 102 -6.79 -6.33 -0.77
C THR A 102 -8.29 -6.09 -0.63
N ASP A 103 -8.74 -4.83 -0.68
CA ASP A 103 -10.15 -4.49 -0.66
C ASP A 103 -10.87 -4.89 -1.95
N GLU A 104 -10.24 -4.74 -3.12
CA GLU A 104 -10.76 -5.24 -4.40
C GLU A 104 -10.98 -6.76 -4.34
N LEU A 105 -10.02 -7.53 -3.79
CA LEU A 105 -10.18 -8.97 -3.54
C LEU A 105 -11.35 -9.25 -2.61
N ARG A 106 -11.44 -8.54 -1.49
CA ARG A 106 -12.51 -8.74 -0.49
C ARG A 106 -13.88 -8.49 -1.10
N LEU A 107 -14.05 -7.41 -1.87
CA LEU A 107 -15.30 -7.10 -2.54
C LEU A 107 -15.67 -8.18 -3.57
N ALA A 108 -14.71 -8.65 -4.37
CA ALA A 108 -14.96 -9.71 -5.35
C ALA A 108 -15.33 -11.05 -4.70
N ILE A 109 -14.75 -11.39 -3.54
CA ILE A 109 -15.09 -12.60 -2.77
C ILE A 109 -16.52 -12.51 -2.21
N GLN A 110 -16.90 -11.34 -1.70
CA GLN A 110 -18.17 -11.08 -1.01
C GLN A 110 -19.32 -10.75 -1.96
N GLN A 111 -19.06 -10.62 -3.26
CA GLN A 111 -20.07 -10.25 -4.25
C GLN A 111 -21.15 -11.34 -4.37
N GLU A 112 -22.40 -10.93 -4.24
CA GLU A 112 -23.58 -11.79 -4.43
C GLU A 112 -24.61 -11.09 -5.36
N PRO A 113 -25.08 -11.75 -6.43
CA PRO A 113 -24.67 -13.08 -6.89
C PRO A 113 -23.20 -13.08 -7.35
N ALA A 114 -22.52 -14.21 -7.14
CA ALA A 114 -21.11 -14.34 -7.49
C ALA A 114 -20.85 -14.07 -8.98
N ASP A 115 -19.78 -13.33 -9.28
CA ASP A 115 -19.27 -13.11 -10.64
C ASP A 115 -17.88 -13.76 -10.79
N PRO A 116 -17.80 -14.96 -11.37
CA PRO A 116 -16.54 -15.68 -11.53
C PRO A 116 -15.53 -14.92 -12.39
N LYS A 117 -15.99 -14.12 -13.37
CA LYS A 117 -15.09 -13.39 -14.27
C LYS A 117 -14.42 -12.23 -13.56
N ILE A 118 -15.19 -11.46 -12.77
CA ILE A 118 -14.63 -10.39 -11.94
C ILE A 118 -13.66 -10.98 -10.91
N LEU A 119 -14.04 -12.06 -10.23
CA LEU A 119 -13.18 -12.72 -9.26
C LEU A 119 -11.85 -13.19 -9.89
N GLN A 120 -11.92 -13.87 -11.04
CA GLN A 120 -10.74 -14.35 -11.77
C GLN A 120 -9.86 -13.19 -12.26
N MET A 121 -10.45 -12.12 -12.78
CA MET A 121 -9.73 -10.92 -13.19
C MET A 121 -8.96 -10.29 -12.03
N VAL A 122 -9.58 -10.17 -10.85
CA VAL A 122 -8.93 -9.60 -9.66
C VAL A 122 -7.81 -10.51 -9.16
N ILE A 123 -8.02 -11.84 -9.08
CA ILE A 123 -6.98 -12.80 -8.71
C ILE A 123 -5.79 -12.71 -9.67
N GLN A 124 -6.05 -12.74 -10.99
CA GLN A 124 -5.01 -12.68 -12.02
C GLN A 124 -4.23 -11.37 -11.95
N GLY A 125 -4.91 -10.25 -11.72
CA GLY A 125 -4.28 -8.94 -11.50
C GLY A 125 -3.42 -8.85 -10.23
N CYS A 126 -3.55 -9.80 -9.30
CA CYS A 126 -2.76 -9.87 -8.07
C CYS A 126 -1.48 -10.73 -8.22
N ILE A 127 -1.56 -11.88 -8.90
CA ILE A 127 -0.44 -12.86 -8.97
C ILE A 127 0.15 -13.10 -10.37
N SER A 128 -0.49 -12.59 -11.41
CA SER A 128 -0.02 -12.74 -12.79
C SER A 128 0.16 -11.37 -13.46
N THR A 129 0.74 -10.41 -12.73
CA THR A 129 1.05 -9.08 -13.26
C THR A 129 2.14 -9.19 -14.33
N ALA A 130 1.77 -9.02 -15.60
CA ALA A 130 2.72 -9.07 -16.73
C ALA A 130 3.21 -7.68 -17.18
N VAL A 131 2.44 -6.62 -16.87
CA VAL A 131 2.68 -5.25 -17.39
C VAL A 131 3.18 -4.29 -16.31
N ASN A 132 2.69 -4.44 -15.08
CA ASN A 132 3.10 -3.61 -13.94
C ASN A 132 4.02 -4.41 -13.02
N GLN A 133 4.88 -3.70 -12.26
CA GLN A 133 5.69 -4.33 -11.22
C GLN A 133 4.78 -5.04 -10.22
N GLY A 134 5.03 -6.33 -10.01
CA GLY A 134 4.18 -7.17 -9.18
C GLY A 134 4.36 -6.92 -7.68
N PRO A 135 3.44 -7.39 -6.82
CA PRO A 135 3.54 -7.21 -5.38
C PRO A 135 4.83 -7.77 -4.77
N LEU A 136 5.45 -8.76 -5.40
CA LEU A 136 6.74 -9.30 -4.94
C LEU A 136 7.88 -8.30 -5.09
N GLU A 137 7.87 -7.48 -6.14
CA GLU A 137 8.89 -6.44 -6.36
C GLU A 137 8.79 -5.35 -5.28
N VAL A 138 7.57 -4.97 -4.92
CA VAL A 138 7.30 -4.08 -3.78
C VAL A 138 7.90 -4.65 -2.49
N ALA A 139 7.68 -5.95 -2.23
CA ALA A 139 8.25 -6.60 -1.06
C ALA A 139 9.79 -6.61 -1.09
N ASN A 140 10.39 -6.90 -2.25
CA ASN A 140 11.85 -6.89 -2.40
C ASN A 140 12.42 -5.51 -2.10
N ILE A 141 11.90 -4.46 -2.74
CA ILE A 141 12.43 -3.10 -2.59
C ILE A 141 12.33 -2.61 -1.14
N PHE A 142 11.18 -2.81 -0.49
CA PHE A 142 10.94 -2.22 0.83
C PHE A 142 11.26 -3.14 2.01
N LEU A 143 11.30 -4.48 1.84
CA LEU A 143 11.50 -5.41 2.96
C LEU A 143 12.84 -6.16 2.91
N TYR A 144 13.45 -6.33 1.73
CA TYR A 144 14.75 -7.01 1.61
C TYR A 144 15.88 -6.29 2.37
N PRO A 145 16.01 -4.95 2.32
CA PRO A 145 17.04 -4.25 3.10
C PRO A 145 16.91 -4.50 4.60
N ILE A 146 15.68 -4.53 5.11
CA ILE A 146 15.39 -4.84 6.52
C ILE A 146 15.72 -6.29 6.86
N MET A 147 15.36 -7.25 5.99
CA MET A 147 15.63 -8.67 6.21
C MET A 147 17.13 -8.96 6.32
N ASN A 148 17.95 -8.29 5.52
CA ASN A 148 19.40 -8.48 5.48
C ASN A 148 20.15 -7.55 6.45
N GLY A 149 19.45 -6.79 7.30
CA GLY A 149 20.07 -5.90 8.28
C GLY A 149 20.79 -4.69 7.66
N LEU A 150 20.47 -4.35 6.40
CA LEU A 150 21.00 -3.15 5.72
C LEU A 150 20.34 -1.87 6.25
N GLU A 151 19.11 -1.99 6.74
CA GLU A 151 18.33 -0.88 7.29
C GLU A 151 17.57 -1.29 8.55
N LEU A 152 17.27 -0.32 9.42
CA LEU A 152 16.47 -0.55 10.62
C LEU A 152 14.97 -0.51 10.29
N PRO A 153 14.16 -1.47 10.78
CA PRO A 153 12.72 -1.44 10.57
C PRO A 153 12.09 -0.23 11.27
N ASN A 154 11.21 0.46 10.56
CA ASN A 154 10.32 1.48 11.12
C ASN A 154 8.85 1.00 11.10
N ILE A 155 7.93 1.87 11.55
CA ILE A 155 6.50 1.56 11.61
C ILE A 155 5.89 1.20 10.24
N HIS A 156 6.34 1.82 9.15
CA HIS A 156 5.83 1.56 7.81
C HIS A 156 6.25 0.18 7.31
N HIS A 157 7.46 -0.30 7.63
CA HIS A 157 7.89 -1.65 7.32
C HIS A 157 7.00 -2.71 7.98
N ASN A 158 6.67 -2.51 9.26
CA ASN A 158 5.76 -3.41 9.97
C ASN A 158 4.34 -3.35 9.41
N ARG A 159 3.86 -2.15 9.07
CA ARG A 159 2.55 -1.97 8.42
C ARG A 159 2.50 -2.65 7.04
N LEU A 160 3.56 -2.53 6.23
CA LEU A 160 3.66 -3.19 4.94
C LEU A 160 3.63 -4.72 5.08
N ARG A 161 4.38 -5.28 6.05
CA ARG A 161 4.32 -6.72 6.37
C ARG A 161 2.90 -7.17 6.74
N LEU A 162 2.19 -6.40 7.56
CA LEU A 162 0.80 -6.71 7.92
C LEU A 162 -0.13 -6.65 6.70
N CYS A 163 0.06 -5.66 5.82
CA CYS A 163 -0.71 -5.58 4.57
C CYS A 163 -0.46 -6.79 3.67
N PHE A 164 0.79 -7.24 3.52
CA PHE A 164 1.10 -8.46 2.76
C PHE A 164 0.50 -9.72 3.37
N LYS A 165 0.46 -9.84 4.70
CA LYS A 165 -0.19 -10.97 5.39
C LYS A 165 -1.68 -11.02 5.09
N GLU A 166 -2.37 -9.88 5.21
CA GLU A 166 -3.81 -9.81 4.89
C GLU A 166 -4.06 -10.03 3.40
N PHE A 167 -3.28 -9.41 2.51
CA PHE A 167 -3.36 -9.60 1.06
C PHE A 167 -3.25 -11.08 0.68
N THR A 168 -2.22 -11.76 1.18
CA THR A 168 -1.98 -13.19 0.93
C THR A 168 -3.14 -14.05 1.44
N ARG A 169 -3.68 -13.73 2.62
CA ARG A 169 -4.83 -14.43 3.19
C ARG A 169 -6.09 -14.26 2.33
N ARG A 170 -6.38 -13.04 1.88
CA ARG A 170 -7.53 -12.75 1.00
C ARG A 170 -7.39 -13.40 -0.36
N LEU A 171 -6.19 -13.44 -0.90
CA LEU A 171 -5.92 -14.10 -2.17
C LEU A 171 -6.13 -15.63 -2.08
N ALA A 172 -5.72 -16.26 -0.97
CA ALA A 172 -6.03 -17.67 -0.72
C ALA A 172 -7.55 -17.93 -0.61
N GLU A 173 -8.27 -17.05 0.07
CA GLU A 173 -9.74 -17.08 0.17
C GLU A 173 -10.40 -16.94 -1.21
N ALA A 174 -9.91 -16.02 -2.05
CA ALA A 174 -10.37 -15.82 -3.43
C ALA A 174 -10.14 -17.06 -4.30
N LEU A 175 -8.97 -17.70 -4.22
CA LEU A 175 -8.67 -18.94 -4.94
C LEU A 175 -9.61 -20.07 -4.52
N LYS A 176 -9.88 -20.21 -3.22
CA LYS A 176 -10.83 -21.19 -2.69
C LYS A 176 -12.24 -20.91 -3.20
N ARG A 177 -12.69 -19.65 -3.20
CA ARG A 177 -13.99 -19.25 -3.75
C ARG A 177 -14.07 -19.55 -5.25
N ASN A 178 -13.05 -19.18 -6.03
CA ASN A 178 -13.02 -19.44 -7.47
C ASN A 178 -13.15 -20.93 -7.79
N LYS A 179 -12.48 -21.81 -7.04
CA LYS A 179 -12.58 -23.27 -7.18
C LYS A 179 -14.01 -23.81 -7.04
N THR A 180 -14.88 -23.13 -6.29
CA THR A 180 -16.31 -23.49 -6.18
C THR A 180 -17.17 -23.02 -7.35
N LEU A 181 -16.66 -22.09 -8.16
CA LEU A 181 -17.39 -21.41 -9.23
C LEU A 181 -16.99 -21.87 -10.64
N ILE A 182 -15.79 -22.46 -10.79
CA ILE A 182 -15.26 -22.88 -12.09
C ILE A 182 -15.98 -24.09 -12.69
N GLN A 183 -15.99 -24.16 -14.01
CA GLN A 183 -16.42 -25.34 -14.78
C GLN A 183 -15.24 -26.30 -15.05
N ALA A 184 -15.52 -27.47 -15.64
CA ALA A 184 -14.52 -28.52 -15.85
C ALA A 184 -13.36 -28.10 -16.79
N ASP A 185 -13.66 -27.28 -17.79
CA ASP A 185 -12.73 -26.67 -18.74
C ASP A 185 -11.76 -25.68 -18.09
N GLN A 186 -12.14 -25.07 -16.97
CA GLN A 186 -11.32 -24.09 -16.23
C GLN A 186 -10.42 -24.72 -15.14
N ARG A 187 -10.39 -26.05 -14.99
CA ARG A 187 -9.60 -26.73 -13.94
C ARG A 187 -8.10 -26.51 -14.08
N GLU A 188 -7.57 -26.54 -15.30
CA GLU A 188 -6.14 -26.29 -15.55
C GLU A 188 -5.77 -24.84 -15.23
N TYR A 189 -6.64 -23.89 -15.59
CA TYR A 189 -6.46 -22.48 -15.26
C TYR A 189 -6.42 -22.25 -13.74
N GLN A 190 -7.35 -22.84 -12.99
CA GLN A 190 -7.31 -22.77 -11.51
C GLN A 190 -6.03 -23.37 -10.94
N LYS A 191 -5.56 -24.50 -11.48
CA LYS A 191 -4.31 -25.14 -11.03
C LYS A 191 -3.09 -24.24 -11.30
N ASP A 192 -3.04 -23.56 -12.43
CA ASP A 192 -2.00 -22.58 -12.73
C ASP A 192 -2.02 -21.39 -11.73
N LEU A 193 -3.20 -20.85 -11.41
CA LEU A 193 -3.34 -19.81 -10.39
C LEU A 193 -2.86 -20.28 -9.00
N GLU A 194 -3.25 -21.49 -8.59
CA GLU A 194 -2.79 -22.09 -7.33
C GLU A 194 -1.26 -22.26 -7.31
N ASN A 195 -0.65 -22.74 -8.40
CA ASN A 195 0.81 -22.88 -8.51
C ASN A 195 1.54 -21.54 -8.43
N LYS A 196 1.02 -20.50 -9.11
CA LYS A 196 1.57 -19.14 -9.05
C LYS A 196 1.46 -18.55 -7.65
N PHE A 197 0.33 -18.77 -6.98
CA PHE A 197 0.14 -18.36 -5.60
C PHE A 197 1.16 -19.03 -4.67
N THR A 198 1.35 -20.35 -4.78
CA THR A 198 2.36 -21.08 -3.99
C THR A 198 3.76 -20.46 -4.16
N LYS A 199 4.21 -20.30 -5.41
CA LYS A 199 5.53 -19.68 -5.71
C LYS A 199 5.64 -18.26 -5.14
N PHE A 200 4.58 -17.47 -5.27
CA PHE A 200 4.51 -16.12 -4.70
C PHE A 200 4.66 -16.15 -3.17
N THR A 201 3.94 -17.03 -2.49
CA THR A 201 4.00 -17.14 -1.02
C THR A 201 5.34 -17.64 -0.51
N GLU A 202 5.96 -18.61 -1.18
CA GLU A 202 7.28 -19.12 -0.84
C GLU A 202 8.35 -18.02 -0.95
N SER A 203 8.25 -17.20 -2.00
CA SER A 203 9.18 -16.08 -2.23
C SER A 203 8.96 -14.93 -1.24
N LEU A 204 7.70 -14.68 -0.85
CA LEU A 204 7.33 -13.61 0.06
C LEU A 204 7.61 -13.95 1.53
N GLN A 205 7.44 -15.22 1.93
CA GLN A 205 7.60 -15.69 3.31
C GLN A 205 8.87 -15.17 4.02
N PRO A 206 10.09 -15.27 3.45
CA PRO A 206 11.30 -14.81 4.12
C PRO A 206 11.28 -13.31 4.46
N LEU A 207 10.66 -12.49 3.61
CA LEU A 207 10.56 -11.03 3.78
C LEU A 207 9.57 -10.62 4.89
N LEU A 208 8.60 -11.48 5.20
CA LEU A 208 7.57 -11.23 6.22
C LEU A 208 7.99 -11.63 7.63
N LEU A 209 9.08 -12.40 7.76
CA LEU A 209 9.64 -12.72 9.06
C LEU A 209 10.21 -11.45 9.70
N ALA A 210 9.93 -11.25 10.98
CA ALA A 210 10.63 -10.23 11.74
C ALA A 210 12.12 -10.62 11.80
N CYS A 211 13.01 -9.65 11.58
CA CYS A 211 14.44 -9.88 11.74
C CYS A 211 14.67 -10.51 13.11
N LYS A 212 15.27 -11.70 13.16
CA LYS A 212 15.91 -12.15 14.39
C LYS A 212 16.96 -11.10 14.68
N GLN A 213 16.79 -10.34 15.76
CA GLN A 213 17.86 -9.49 16.25
C GLN A 213 18.98 -10.46 16.64
N SER A 214 19.93 -10.69 15.73
CA SER A 214 21.21 -11.23 16.14
C SER A 214 21.81 -10.16 17.04
N THR A 215 21.85 -10.46 18.33
CA THR A 215 22.62 -9.78 19.36
C THR A 215 24.09 -9.70 18.91
N VAL A 216 24.44 -8.70 18.12
CA VAL A 216 25.84 -8.40 17.73
C VAL A 216 26.38 -7.17 18.47
N ILE A 217 25.63 -6.63 19.44
CA ILE A 217 26.08 -5.47 20.24
C ILE A 217 26.79 -5.88 21.54
N GLU A 218 26.81 -7.17 21.93
CA GLU A 218 27.48 -7.57 23.18
C GLU A 218 28.99 -7.84 23.07
N THR A 219 29.55 -8.00 21.86
CA THR A 219 30.97 -8.37 21.73
C THR A 219 31.94 -7.18 21.72
N THR A 220 31.46 -5.95 21.48
CA THR A 220 32.28 -4.72 21.48
C THR A 220 32.40 -4.06 22.86
N LEU A 221 31.49 -4.37 23.80
CA LEU A 221 31.54 -3.89 25.18
C LEU A 221 32.32 -4.83 26.12
N ALA A 222 32.38 -6.13 25.80
CA ALA A 222 33.15 -7.11 26.57
C ALA A 222 34.67 -7.05 26.28
N SER A 223 35.06 -6.70 25.06
CA SER A 223 36.47 -6.49 24.65
C SER A 223 37.05 -5.20 25.25
N ASN A 224 36.24 -4.14 25.35
CA ASN A 224 36.65 -2.89 26.01
C ASN A 224 36.74 -2.98 27.54
N LYS A 225 36.01 -3.90 28.20
CA LYS A 225 36.17 -4.15 29.65
C LYS A 225 37.39 -5.01 29.99
N LYS A 226 37.83 -5.91 29.09
CA LYS A 226 39.08 -6.67 29.28
C LYS A 226 40.33 -5.81 29.09
N ASN A 227 40.36 -4.93 28.08
CA ASN A 227 41.51 -4.04 27.84
C ASN A 227 41.70 -2.97 28.93
N LYS A 228 40.63 -2.57 29.64
CA LYS A 228 40.72 -1.60 30.76
C LYS A 228 41.17 -2.23 32.09
N ARG A 229 41.07 -3.57 32.24
CA ARG A 229 41.56 -4.28 33.44
C ARG A 229 43.02 -4.72 33.33
N GLN A 230 43.54 -4.95 32.12
CA GLN A 230 44.97 -5.27 31.92
C GLN A 230 45.89 -4.04 31.97
N SER A 231 45.37 -2.84 31.73
CA SER A 231 46.14 -1.58 31.78
C SER A 231 46.29 -0.98 33.19
N GLN A 232 45.60 -1.51 34.21
CA GLN A 232 45.72 -1.04 35.62
C GLN A 232 46.61 -1.92 36.51
N LEU A 233 47.15 -3.05 36.02
CA LEU A 233 48.06 -3.91 36.79
C LEU A 233 49.55 -3.69 36.52
N VAL A 234 49.93 -2.75 35.64
CA VAL A 234 51.34 -2.48 35.29
C VAL A 234 51.85 -1.15 35.90
N THR A 235 51.17 -0.63 36.93
CA THR A 235 51.61 0.60 37.60
C THR A 235 51.40 0.48 39.10
N LEU A 236 52.10 -0.47 39.71
CA LEU A 236 52.40 -0.54 41.16
C LEU A 236 53.53 -1.56 41.31
N GLY A 237 54.75 -1.09 41.03
CA GLY A 237 56.03 -1.76 41.23
C GLY A 237 57.09 -0.68 41.34
#